data_AF-A0A370IF66-F1
#
_entry.id   AF-A0A370IF66-F1
#
_cell.length_a   1.000
_cell.length_b   1.000
_cell.length_c   1.000
_cell.angle_alpha   90.00
_cell.angle_beta   90.00
_cell.angle_gamma   90.00
#
_symmetry.space_group_name_H-M   'P 1'
#
loop_
_entity.id
_entity.type
_entity.pdbx_description
1 polymer ?
#
loop_
_entity_poly.entity_id
_entity_poly.type
_entity_poly.pdbx_seq_one_letter_code
_entity_poly.pdbx_strand_id
1 'polypeptide(L)'
;MSPGPNGRPALRIPEVERWRPDVLGTDATQFDKVVTEGDRLLRSMLTEQDALARSWKGAGADSATARITAEKTAGSHLMARIGNLETALTTYRDQLTHARQFVLDRRNLIVDMGFEVADDGTVTSVAKQQALRAAAGRNPKCDPGYLAKALLDVEYEAAQQQLAMVTALQNADNTATATKAAIDLAKSELARVALYELPPTPRTNILMRQASPPRPPPVRNGPTRAADRWSDRRGREWRSPTASSSRPCGCSIPASRVRGTLSPAQWIPPPTRPPRQKSDRH
;
A
#
# COMPACT_ATOMS: atom_id res chain seq x y z
N MET A 1 3.01 25.08 3.76
CA MET A 1 3.57 24.61 5.04
C MET A 1 3.56 25.79 6.00
N SER A 2 2.72 25.76 7.03
CA SER A 2 2.87 26.71 8.13
C SER A 2 3.90 26.09 9.07
N PRO A 3 5.08 26.71 9.28
CA PRO A 3 5.88 26.35 10.45
C PRO A 3 4.95 26.40 11.67
N GLY A 4 5.12 25.49 12.63
CA GLY A 4 4.43 25.63 13.91
C GLY A 4 4.64 27.05 14.45
N PRO A 5 3.78 27.57 15.35
CA PRO A 5 3.78 28.98 15.76
C PRO A 5 5.14 29.54 16.24
N ASN A 6 6.15 28.68 16.46
CA ASN A 6 7.49 29.02 16.91
C ASN A 6 8.63 28.54 15.98
N GLY A 7 8.36 28.15 14.72
CA GLY A 7 9.42 27.67 13.80
C GLY A 7 10.05 26.32 14.16
N ARG A 8 9.48 25.58 15.11
CA ARG A 8 9.97 24.26 15.56
C ARG A 8 9.45 23.12 14.67
N PRO A 9 10.18 21.99 14.57
CA PRO A 9 9.66 20.78 13.93
C PRO A 9 8.32 20.41 14.57
N ALA A 10 7.31 20.09 13.75
CA ALA A 10 6.02 19.62 14.27
C ALA A 10 6.14 18.25 14.95
N LEU A 11 7.16 17.48 14.56
CA LEU A 11 7.39 16.10 14.94
C LEU A 11 8.28 15.98 16.18
N ARG A 12 7.83 15.19 17.17
CA ARG A 12 8.53 14.93 18.43
C ARG A 12 9.24 13.57 18.44
N ILE A 13 10.26 13.42 19.27
CA ILE A 13 11.01 12.17 19.43
C ILE A 13 10.09 10.97 19.77
N PRO A 14 9.14 11.06 20.73
CA PRO A 14 8.25 9.95 21.03
C PRO A 14 7.30 9.58 19.88
N GLU A 15 7.03 10.52 18.98
CA GLU A 15 6.20 10.26 17.79
C GLU A 15 6.99 9.43 16.76
N VAL A 16 8.27 9.76 16.56
CA VAL A 16 9.21 8.99 15.72
C VAL A 16 9.46 7.59 16.28
N GLU A 17 9.60 7.46 17.61
CA GLU A 17 9.77 6.16 18.27
C GLU A 17 8.60 5.21 18.00
N ARG A 18 7.39 5.76 17.86
CA ARG A 18 6.15 5.01 17.60
C ARG A 18 5.95 4.63 16.14
N TRP A 19 6.77 5.12 15.22
CA TRP A 19 6.65 4.74 13.80
C TRP A 19 6.80 3.22 13.63
N ARG A 20 5.94 2.68 12.76
CA ARG A 20 5.88 1.25 12.42
C ARG A 20 6.13 1.04 10.93
N PRO A 21 7.36 1.29 10.42
CA PRO A 21 7.66 1.12 9.01
C PRO A 21 7.43 -0.32 8.54
N ASP A 22 7.63 -1.33 9.40
CA ASP A 22 7.48 -2.76 9.06
C ASP A 22 6.11 -3.13 8.49
N VAL A 23 5.07 -2.45 8.96
CA VAL A 23 3.72 -2.76 8.50
C VAL A 23 3.61 -2.39 6.99
N LEU A 24 4.41 -1.42 6.47
CA LEU A 24 4.40 -1.03 5.05
C LEU A 24 5.03 -2.13 4.21
N GLY A 25 6.02 -2.84 4.79
CA GLY A 25 6.57 -4.05 4.19
C GLY A 25 5.57 -5.21 4.16
N THR A 26 4.70 -5.30 5.17
CA THR A 26 3.61 -6.29 5.16
C THR A 26 2.64 -6.00 4.02
N ASP A 27 2.24 -4.74 3.84
CA ASP A 27 1.34 -4.35 2.75
C ASP A 27 1.99 -4.51 1.38
N ALA A 28 3.27 -4.14 1.22
CA ALA A 28 4.02 -4.40 -0.01
C ALA A 28 4.01 -5.90 -0.36
N THR A 29 4.26 -6.78 0.61
CA THR A 29 4.19 -8.24 0.41
C THR A 29 2.79 -8.72 -0.03
N GLN A 30 1.72 -8.08 0.41
CA GLN A 30 0.37 -8.41 -0.05
C GLN A 30 0.14 -7.93 -1.48
N PHE A 31 0.65 -6.75 -1.86
CA PHE A 31 0.56 -6.26 -3.22
C PHE A 31 1.35 -7.12 -4.20
N ASP A 32 2.56 -7.55 -3.84
CA ASP A 32 3.36 -8.51 -4.65
C ASP A 32 2.56 -9.79 -4.95
N LYS A 33 1.90 -10.36 -3.93
CA LYS A 33 1.01 -11.52 -4.13
C LYS A 33 -0.14 -11.24 -5.08
N VAL A 34 -0.78 -10.07 -4.96
CA VAL A 34 -1.87 -9.67 -5.85
C VAL A 34 -1.38 -9.52 -7.30
N VAL A 35 -0.21 -8.91 -7.51
CA VAL A 35 0.41 -8.77 -8.84
C VAL A 35 0.73 -10.15 -9.42
N THR A 36 1.41 -11.00 -8.65
CA THR A 36 1.79 -12.35 -9.07
C THR A 36 0.57 -13.20 -9.46
N GLU A 37 -0.47 -13.22 -8.62
CA GLU A 37 -1.69 -13.98 -8.92
C GLU A 37 -2.48 -13.36 -10.08
N GLY A 38 -2.53 -12.03 -10.18
CA GLY A 38 -3.16 -11.32 -11.30
C GLY A 38 -2.51 -11.68 -12.63
N ASP A 39 -1.19 -11.63 -12.71
CA ASP A 39 -0.44 -12.01 -13.91
C ASP A 39 -0.59 -13.49 -14.27
N ARG A 40 -0.71 -14.36 -13.27
CA ARG A 40 -1.02 -15.78 -13.49
C ARG A 40 -2.41 -15.97 -14.10
N LEU A 41 -3.42 -15.25 -13.58
CA LEU A 41 -4.79 -15.25 -14.10
C LEU A 41 -4.87 -14.74 -15.54
N LEU A 42 -4.22 -13.60 -15.82
CA LEU A 42 -4.19 -13.01 -17.17
C LEU A 42 -3.53 -13.95 -18.20
N ARG A 43 -2.48 -14.67 -17.80
CA ARG A 43 -1.85 -15.71 -18.63
C ARG A 43 -2.75 -16.92 -18.86
N SER A 44 -3.46 -17.38 -17.82
CA SER A 44 -4.42 -18.49 -17.93
C SER A 44 -5.55 -18.17 -18.90
N MET A 45 -6.11 -16.96 -18.81
CA MET A 45 -7.18 -16.49 -19.69
C MET A 45 -6.80 -16.58 -21.18
N LEU A 46 -5.57 -16.20 -21.53
CA LEU A 46 -5.08 -16.31 -22.91
C LEU A 46 -4.90 -17.76 -23.35
N THR A 47 -4.36 -18.60 -22.47
CA THR A 47 -4.17 -20.02 -22.79
C THR A 47 -5.52 -20.71 -23.07
N GLU A 48 -6.54 -20.37 -22.30
CA GLU A 48 -7.92 -20.86 -22.50
C GLU A 48 -8.54 -20.30 -23.79
N GLN A 49 -8.33 -19.01 -24.08
CA GLN A 49 -8.81 -18.39 -25.31
C GLN A 49 -8.13 -18.99 -26.55
N ASP A 50 -6.82 -19.24 -26.51
CA ASP A 50 -6.07 -19.88 -27.60
C ASP A 50 -6.56 -21.32 -27.84
N ALA A 51 -6.89 -22.05 -26.77
CA ALA A 51 -7.47 -23.38 -26.88
C ALA A 51 -8.86 -23.33 -27.52
N LEU A 52 -9.72 -22.38 -27.11
CA LEU A 52 -11.06 -22.20 -27.65
C LEU A 52 -11.03 -21.75 -29.13
N ALA A 53 -10.09 -20.87 -29.48
CA ALA A 53 -9.91 -20.37 -30.83
C ALA A 53 -9.55 -21.49 -31.83
N ARG A 54 -9.11 -22.67 -31.38
CA ARG A 54 -8.86 -23.83 -32.28
C ARG A 54 -10.15 -24.47 -32.79
N SER A 55 -11.19 -24.52 -31.96
CA SER A 55 -12.47 -25.18 -32.30
C SER A 55 -13.59 -24.19 -32.67
N TRP A 56 -13.48 -22.93 -32.26
CA TRP A 56 -14.47 -21.89 -32.54
C TRP A 56 -13.91 -20.84 -33.51
N LYS A 57 -14.55 -20.70 -34.69
CA LYS A 57 -14.14 -19.78 -35.76
C LYS A 57 -15.30 -18.88 -36.19
N GLY A 58 -14.96 -17.77 -36.84
CA GLY A 58 -15.91 -16.80 -37.40
C GLY A 58 -16.07 -15.54 -36.54
N ALA A 59 -16.89 -14.60 -36.99
CA ALA A 59 -16.99 -13.25 -36.43
C ALA A 59 -17.26 -13.20 -34.91
N GLY A 60 -17.97 -14.18 -34.35
CA GLY A 60 -18.18 -14.28 -32.90
C GLY A 60 -16.91 -14.60 -32.12
N ALA A 61 -16.07 -15.51 -32.65
CA ALA A 61 -14.78 -15.85 -32.06
C ALA A 61 -13.80 -14.66 -32.15
N ASP A 62 -13.82 -13.93 -33.27
CA ASP A 62 -12.99 -12.72 -33.45
C ASP A 62 -13.38 -11.62 -32.45
N SER A 63 -14.69 -11.40 -32.25
CA SER A 63 -15.19 -10.44 -31.26
C SER A 63 -14.81 -10.82 -29.82
N ALA A 64 -14.93 -12.10 -29.46
CA ALA A 64 -14.50 -12.58 -28.15
C ALA A 64 -12.98 -12.42 -27.94
N THR A 65 -12.19 -12.72 -28.97
CA THR A 65 -10.73 -12.55 -28.96
C THR A 65 -10.32 -11.09 -28.76
N ALA A 66 -10.97 -10.17 -29.48
CA ALA A 66 -10.73 -8.74 -29.33
C ALA A 66 -11.04 -8.26 -27.91
N ARG A 67 -12.16 -8.72 -27.33
CA ARG A 67 -12.54 -8.40 -25.95
C ARG A 67 -11.53 -8.94 -24.92
N ILE A 68 -11.15 -10.20 -25.03
CA ILE A 68 -10.18 -10.83 -24.12
C ILE A 68 -8.81 -10.11 -24.20
N THR A 69 -8.41 -9.70 -25.41
CA THR A 69 -7.18 -8.91 -25.60
C THR A 69 -7.27 -7.54 -24.92
N ALA A 70 -8.41 -6.86 -25.04
CA ALA A 70 -8.64 -5.58 -24.35
C ALA A 70 -8.65 -5.74 -22.82
N GLU A 71 -9.34 -6.76 -22.31
CA GLU A 71 -9.38 -7.09 -20.89
C GLU A 71 -7.99 -7.44 -20.35
N LYS A 72 -7.19 -8.19 -21.13
CA LYS A 72 -5.79 -8.48 -20.78
C LYS A 72 -4.97 -7.20 -20.67
N THR A 73 -5.01 -6.34 -21.69
CA THR A 73 -4.24 -5.09 -21.71
C THR A 73 -4.59 -4.22 -20.49
N ALA A 74 -5.89 -4.02 -20.23
CA ALA A 74 -6.35 -3.28 -19.06
C ALA A 74 -5.93 -3.93 -17.73
N GLY A 75 -6.03 -5.26 -17.63
CA GLY A 75 -5.57 -6.02 -16.47
C GLY A 75 -4.07 -5.89 -16.24
N SER A 76 -3.25 -5.99 -17.28
CA SER A 76 -1.79 -5.83 -17.18
C SER A 76 -1.41 -4.41 -16.76
N HIS A 77 -2.09 -3.39 -17.27
CA HIS A 77 -1.88 -2.02 -16.81
C HIS A 77 -2.26 -1.84 -15.34
N LEU A 78 -3.36 -2.45 -14.88
CA LEU A 78 -3.74 -2.45 -13.47
C LEU A 78 -2.67 -3.11 -12.60
N MET A 79 -2.19 -4.30 -12.97
CA MET A 79 -1.14 -5.01 -12.24
C MET A 79 0.16 -4.20 -12.19
N ALA A 80 0.54 -3.55 -13.29
CA ALA A 80 1.69 -2.64 -13.32
C ALA A 80 1.55 -1.47 -12.33
N ARG A 81 0.35 -0.89 -12.19
CA ARG A 81 0.11 0.18 -11.18
C ARG A 81 0.17 -0.34 -9.75
N ILE A 82 -0.30 -1.56 -9.50
CA ILE A 82 -0.18 -2.20 -8.18
C ILE A 82 1.30 -2.47 -7.86
N GLY A 83 2.10 -2.95 -8.82
CA GLY A 83 3.55 -3.12 -8.64
C GLY A 83 4.30 -1.81 -8.38
N ASN A 84 3.86 -0.70 -8.98
CA ASN A 84 4.41 0.62 -8.65
C ASN A 84 4.06 1.06 -7.21
N LEU A 85 2.86 0.73 -6.72
CA LEU A 85 2.47 1.00 -5.34
C LEU A 85 3.30 0.16 -4.35
N GLU A 86 3.53 -1.11 -4.66
CA GLU A 86 4.44 -1.99 -3.90
C GLU A 86 5.86 -1.39 -3.83
N THR A 87 6.42 -1.01 -4.98
CA THR A 87 7.76 -0.41 -5.07
C THR A 87 7.86 0.86 -4.21
N ALA A 88 6.83 1.71 -4.24
CA ALA A 88 6.76 2.89 -3.39
C ALA A 88 6.74 2.51 -1.90
N LEU A 89 5.88 1.57 -1.49
CA LEU A 89 5.78 1.13 -0.09
C LEU A 89 7.11 0.56 0.43
N THR A 90 7.79 -0.28 -0.36
CA THR A 90 9.11 -0.82 0.00
C THR A 90 10.16 0.27 0.13
N THR A 91 10.23 1.19 -0.84
CA THR A 91 11.18 2.31 -0.80
C THR A 91 10.99 3.18 0.43
N TYR A 92 9.74 3.58 0.71
CA TYR A 92 9.45 4.48 1.82
C TYR A 92 9.48 3.79 3.19
N ARG A 93 9.26 2.47 3.26
CA ARG A 93 9.56 1.68 4.46
C ARG A 93 11.02 1.89 4.87
N ASP A 94 11.94 1.68 3.95
CA ASP A 94 13.38 1.74 4.24
C ASP A 94 13.78 3.18 4.62
N GLN A 95 13.28 4.18 3.91
CA GLN A 95 13.51 5.59 4.24
C GLN A 95 12.98 5.97 5.64
N LEU A 96 11.76 5.54 6.00
CA LEU A 96 11.21 5.80 7.34
C LEU A 96 11.99 5.06 8.44
N THR A 97 12.44 3.84 8.18
CA THR A 97 13.32 3.09 9.09
C THR A 97 14.63 3.83 9.33
N HIS A 98 15.29 4.30 8.27
CA HIS A 98 16.53 5.06 8.38
C HIS A 98 16.33 6.41 9.07
N ALA A 99 15.26 7.14 8.75
CA ALA A 99 14.95 8.40 9.41
C ALA A 99 14.69 8.21 10.92
N ARG A 100 13.92 7.17 11.28
CA ARG A 100 13.69 6.78 12.68
C ARG A 100 15.01 6.47 13.38
N GLN A 101 15.83 5.60 12.79
CA GLN A 101 17.10 5.21 13.38
C GLN A 101 18.03 6.41 13.56
N PHE A 102 18.13 7.29 12.55
CA PHE A 102 18.96 8.49 12.61
C PHE A 102 18.59 9.43 13.77
N VAL A 103 17.30 9.62 14.03
CA VAL A 103 16.80 10.42 15.17
C VAL A 103 17.18 9.76 16.50
N LEU A 104 17.02 8.44 16.63
CA LEU A 104 17.34 7.71 17.86
C LEU A 104 18.84 7.64 18.13
N ASP A 105 19.65 7.38 17.10
CA ASP A 105 21.11 7.38 17.21
C ASP A 105 21.63 8.76 17.62
N ARG A 106 21.06 9.82 17.05
CA ARG A 106 21.42 11.20 17.43
C ARG A 106 21.06 11.48 18.88
N ARG A 107 19.85 11.10 19.32
CA ARG A 107 19.42 11.24 20.72
C ARG A 107 20.38 10.50 21.65
N ASN A 108 20.67 9.23 21.36
CA ASN A 108 21.53 8.40 22.20
C ASN A 108 22.94 8.97 22.26
N LEU A 109 23.53 9.39 21.14
CA LEU A 109 24.83 10.05 21.11
C LEU A 109 24.87 11.29 22.00
N ILE A 110 23.82 12.13 21.97
CA ILE A 110 23.73 13.34 22.80
C ILE A 110 23.65 12.99 24.29
N VAL A 111 22.88 11.97 24.64
CA VAL A 111 22.78 11.46 26.01
C VAL A 111 24.12 10.87 26.47
N ASP A 112 24.81 10.10 25.63
CA ASP A 112 26.12 9.50 25.93
C ASP A 112 27.21 10.57 26.15
N MET A 113 27.09 11.73 25.50
CA MET A 113 27.96 12.90 25.75
C MET A 113 27.63 13.64 27.06
N GLY A 114 26.62 13.19 27.82
CA GLY A 114 26.22 13.72 29.11
C GLY A 114 25.20 14.87 29.06
N PHE A 115 24.56 15.09 27.91
CA PHE A 115 23.51 16.09 27.77
C PHE A 115 22.12 15.48 27.99
N GLU A 116 21.15 16.31 28.34
CA GLU A 116 19.75 15.91 28.45
C GLU A 116 19.01 16.30 27.18
N VAL A 117 18.17 15.41 26.64
CA VAL A 117 17.36 15.66 25.44
C VAL A 117 15.89 15.61 25.81
N ALA A 118 15.17 16.71 25.57
CA ALA A 118 13.73 16.77 25.71
C ALA A 118 13.01 16.20 24.47
N ASP A 119 11.74 15.84 24.63
CA ASP A 119 10.91 15.25 23.56
C ASP A 119 10.78 16.12 22.30
N ASP A 120 10.93 17.43 22.44
CA ASP A 120 10.87 18.40 21.33
C ASP A 120 12.21 18.62 20.63
N GLY A 121 13.26 17.87 21.03
CA GLY A 121 14.61 17.99 20.49
C GLY A 121 15.45 19.09 21.15
N THR A 122 14.96 19.75 22.20
CA THR A 122 15.77 20.68 23.00
C THR A 122 16.85 19.92 23.75
N VAL A 123 18.09 20.41 23.71
CA VAL A 123 19.23 19.81 24.40
C VAL A 123 19.67 20.73 25.54
N THR A 124 19.80 20.21 26.75
CA THR A 124 20.25 20.97 27.92
C THR A 124 21.61 20.47 28.42
N SER A 125 22.42 21.40 28.91
CA SER A 125 23.74 21.14 29.50
C SER A 125 23.72 21.05 31.02
N VAL A 126 22.54 21.12 31.66
CA VAL A 126 22.41 21.33 33.11
C VAL A 126 23.15 20.25 33.91
N ALA A 127 22.91 18.97 33.60
CA ALA A 127 23.60 17.86 34.26
C ALA A 127 25.12 17.91 34.04
N LYS A 128 25.58 18.15 32.81
CA LYS A 128 27.01 18.22 32.47
C LYS A 128 27.71 19.38 33.19
N GLN A 129 27.07 20.55 33.26
CA GLN A 129 27.58 21.70 34.01
C GLN A 129 27.63 21.43 35.52
N GLN A 130 26.59 20.80 36.09
CA GLN A 130 26.59 20.41 37.50
C GLN A 130 27.72 19.43 37.81
N ALA A 131 27.96 18.44 36.95
CA ALA A 131 29.06 17.51 37.07
C ALA A 131 30.44 18.21 37.04
N LEU A 132 30.62 19.18 36.14
CA LEU A 132 31.84 20.00 36.09
C LEU A 132 32.05 20.83 37.36
N ARG A 133 31.01 21.50 37.85
CA ARG A 133 31.07 22.29 39.09
C ARG A 133 31.40 21.40 40.30
N ALA A 134 30.79 20.22 40.38
CA ALA A 134 31.05 19.25 41.45
C ALA A 134 32.46 18.63 41.37
N ALA A 135 33.03 18.49 40.17
CA ALA A 135 34.42 18.06 39.99
C ALA A 135 35.41 19.16 40.38
N ALA A 136 35.14 20.42 40.00
CA ALA A 136 35.96 21.56 40.38
C ALA A 136 35.96 21.82 41.89
N GLY A 137 34.81 21.70 42.57
CA GLY A 137 34.71 21.85 44.03
C GLY A 137 35.47 20.79 44.83
N ARG A 138 35.78 19.64 44.22
CA ARG A 138 36.64 18.61 44.83
C ARG A 138 38.14 18.87 44.66
N ASN A 139 38.52 19.83 43.81
CA ASN A 139 39.91 20.17 43.55
C ASN A 139 40.23 21.61 44.01
N PRO A 140 40.90 21.79 45.16
CA PRO A 140 41.18 23.12 45.71
C PRO A 140 42.15 23.96 44.87
N LYS A 141 42.78 23.40 43.83
CA LYS A 141 43.66 24.10 42.89
C LYS A 141 42.97 24.52 41.58
N CYS A 142 41.67 24.28 41.45
CA CYS A 142 40.94 24.62 40.23
C CYS A 142 40.81 26.15 40.11
N ASP A 143 41.50 26.74 39.14
CA ASP A 143 41.41 28.18 38.88
C ASP A 143 40.01 28.51 38.31
N PRO A 144 39.28 29.49 38.91
CA PRO A 144 37.94 29.88 38.47
C PRO A 144 37.86 30.28 37.00
N GLY A 145 38.94 30.81 36.40
CA GLY A 145 38.98 31.14 34.98
C GLY A 145 38.79 29.92 34.07
N TYR A 146 39.41 28.78 34.40
CA TYR A 146 39.25 27.54 33.65
C TYR A 146 37.86 26.94 33.80
N LEU A 147 37.24 27.03 34.98
CA LEU A 147 35.88 26.57 35.20
C LEU A 147 34.88 27.39 34.37
N ALA A 148 35.01 28.71 34.36
CA ALA A 148 34.14 29.59 33.57
C ALA A 148 34.23 29.27 32.07
N LYS A 149 35.46 29.05 31.56
CA LYS A 149 35.67 28.63 30.17
C LYS A 149 35.01 27.27 29.88
N ALA A 150 35.24 26.26 30.73
CA ALA A 150 34.67 24.93 30.53
C ALA A 150 33.13 24.93 30.53
N LEU A 151 32.51 25.78 31.35
CA LEU A 151 31.05 25.93 31.34
C LEU A 151 30.54 26.53 30.03
N LEU A 152 31.21 27.57 29.51
CA LEU A 152 30.88 28.20 28.24
C LEU A 152 31.07 27.24 27.05
N ASP A 153 32.17 26.46 27.06
CA ASP A 153 32.45 25.44 26.04
C ASP A 153 31.33 24.37 26.01
N VAL A 154 30.83 23.96 27.19
CA VAL A 154 29.72 23.00 27.32
C VAL A 154 28.39 23.58 26.83
N GLU A 155 28.11 24.87 27.05
CA GLU A 155 26.91 25.53 26.51
C GLU A 155 26.96 25.61 24.99
N TYR A 156 28.12 25.95 24.45
CA TYR A 156 28.34 25.98 23.01
C TYR A 156 28.14 24.59 22.38
N GLU A 157 28.71 23.55 22.99
CA GLU A 157 28.53 22.16 22.55
C GLU A 157 27.05 21.74 22.60
N ALA A 158 26.31 22.08 23.67
CA ALA A 158 24.88 21.81 23.76
C ALA A 158 24.08 22.50 22.64
N ALA A 159 24.40 23.75 22.33
CA ALA A 159 23.75 24.48 21.24
C ALA A 159 24.01 23.82 19.86
N GLN A 160 25.22 23.32 19.62
CA GLN A 160 25.53 22.57 18.40
C GLN A 160 24.74 21.25 18.34
N GLN A 161 24.66 20.52 19.45
CA GLN A 161 23.89 19.27 19.51
C GLN A 161 22.39 19.50 19.34
N GLN A 162 21.86 20.60 19.88
CA GLN A 162 20.47 20.99 19.65
C GLN A 162 20.18 21.21 18.17
N LEU A 163 21.06 21.93 17.45
CA LEU A 163 20.90 22.12 16.00
C LEU A 163 20.92 20.79 15.24
N ALA A 164 21.84 19.89 15.62
CA ALA A 164 21.92 18.56 15.01
C ALA A 164 20.64 17.74 15.26
N MET A 165 20.09 17.79 16.47
CA MET A 165 18.85 17.10 16.83
C MET A 165 17.64 17.66 16.07
N VAL A 166 17.50 18.99 16.01
CA VAL A 166 16.43 19.66 15.24
C VAL A 166 16.53 19.33 13.76
N THR A 167 17.74 19.28 13.18
CA THR A 167 17.95 18.89 11.79
C THR A 167 17.53 17.43 11.55
N ALA A 168 17.83 16.53 12.48
CA ALA A 168 17.40 15.14 12.39
C ALA A 168 15.88 15.00 12.42
N LEU A 169 15.20 15.73 13.32
CA LEU A 169 13.73 15.75 13.38
C LEU A 169 13.12 16.37 12.12
N GLN A 170 13.70 17.43 11.57
CA GLN A 170 13.24 18.03 10.33
C GLN A 170 13.41 17.08 9.14
N ASN A 171 14.52 16.34 9.07
CA ASN A 171 14.72 15.32 8.04
C ASN A 171 13.64 14.24 8.14
N ALA A 172 13.37 13.74 9.36
CA ALA A 172 12.31 12.76 9.59
C ALA A 172 10.92 13.30 9.15
N ASP A 173 10.57 14.53 9.51
CA ASP A 173 9.31 15.17 9.11
C ASP A 173 9.18 15.30 7.57
N ASN A 174 10.27 15.68 6.90
CA ASN A 174 10.34 15.73 5.45
C ASN A 174 10.15 14.33 4.81
N THR A 175 10.80 13.30 5.36
CA THR A 175 10.64 11.91 4.91
C THR A 175 9.20 11.43 5.07
N ALA A 176 8.57 11.70 6.21
CA ALA A 176 7.19 11.35 6.48
C ALA A 176 6.22 12.02 5.50
N THR A 177 6.43 13.32 5.24
CA THR A 177 5.63 14.10 4.28
C THR A 177 5.80 13.57 2.85
N ALA A 178 7.04 13.31 2.43
CA ALA A 178 7.34 12.76 1.11
C ALA A 178 6.71 11.36 0.93
N THR A 179 6.81 10.51 1.95
CA THR A 179 6.19 9.18 1.97
C THR A 179 4.69 9.28 1.76
N LYS A 180 4.01 10.14 2.52
CA LYS A 180 2.57 10.35 2.38
C LYS A 180 2.19 10.80 0.98
N ALA A 181 2.89 11.81 0.44
CA ALA A 181 2.63 12.34 -0.87
C ALA A 181 2.77 11.28 -1.97
N ALA A 182 3.81 10.46 -1.90
CA ALA A 182 4.06 9.42 -2.88
C ALA A 182 3.03 8.27 -2.82
N ILE A 183 2.63 7.85 -1.62
CA ILE A 183 1.56 6.84 -1.46
C ILE A 183 0.23 7.40 -1.98
N ASP A 184 -0.11 8.66 -1.68
CA ASP A 184 -1.34 9.28 -2.16
C ASP A 184 -1.33 9.42 -3.70
N LEU A 185 -0.19 9.77 -4.29
CA LEU A 185 0.00 9.78 -5.75
C LEU A 185 -0.19 8.39 -6.36
N ALA A 186 0.47 7.36 -5.82
CA ALA A 186 0.35 5.99 -6.32
C ALA A 186 -1.10 5.47 -6.24
N LYS A 187 -1.83 5.79 -5.16
CA LYS A 187 -3.26 5.49 -5.03
C LYS A 187 -4.10 6.19 -6.09
N SER A 188 -3.83 7.45 -6.40
CA SER A 188 -4.56 8.21 -7.42
C SER A 188 -4.35 7.63 -8.84
N GLU A 189 -3.12 7.21 -9.15
CA GLU A 189 -2.80 6.56 -10.42
C GLU A 189 -3.47 5.20 -10.56
N LEU A 190 -3.50 4.41 -9.48
CA LEU A 190 -4.24 3.15 -9.43
C LEU A 190 -5.74 3.37 -9.64
N ALA A 191 -6.34 4.36 -8.97
CA ALA A 191 -7.74 4.71 -9.14
C ALA A 191 -8.06 5.16 -10.58
N ARG A 192 -7.16 5.90 -11.22
CA ARG A 192 -7.30 6.31 -12.62
C ARG A 192 -7.38 5.11 -13.55
N VAL A 193 -6.43 4.17 -13.46
CA VAL A 193 -6.44 2.97 -14.30
C VAL A 193 -7.69 2.11 -14.04
N ALA A 194 -8.07 1.95 -12.76
CA ALA A 194 -9.26 1.19 -12.40
C ALA A 194 -10.57 1.78 -12.94
N LEU A 195 -10.66 3.11 -13.10
CA LEU A 195 -11.87 3.79 -13.57
C LEU A 195 -11.96 3.90 -15.09
N TYR A 196 -10.82 4.09 -15.78
CA TYR A 196 -10.82 4.44 -17.21
C TYR A 196 -10.43 3.29 -18.14
N GLU A 197 -9.70 2.29 -17.65
CA GLU A 197 -9.17 1.22 -18.51
C GLU A 197 -9.89 -0.11 -18.32
N LEU A 198 -10.41 -0.37 -17.12
CA LEU A 198 -11.20 -1.57 -16.88
C LEU A 198 -12.58 -1.42 -17.54
N PRO A 199 -13.06 -2.44 -18.29
CA PRO A 199 -14.40 -2.39 -18.84
C PRO A 199 -15.39 -2.20 -17.68
N PRO A 200 -16.45 -1.37 -17.87
CA PRO A 200 -17.48 -1.21 -16.85
C PRO A 200 -17.99 -2.61 -16.50
N THR A 201 -18.01 -2.94 -15.21
CA THR A 201 -18.57 -4.22 -14.76
C THR A 201 -19.96 -4.34 -15.40
N PRO A 202 -20.22 -5.38 -16.22
CA PRO A 202 -21.58 -5.67 -16.58
C PRO A 202 -22.23 -6.06 -15.27
N ARG A 203 -22.95 -5.11 -14.64
CA ARG A 203 -24.02 -5.45 -13.71
C ARG A 203 -24.78 -6.56 -14.40
N THR A 204 -24.92 -7.68 -13.72
CA THR A 204 -25.51 -8.94 -14.18
C THR A 204 -26.94 -8.72 -14.69
N ASN A 205 -27.10 -8.03 -15.81
CA ASN A 205 -28.27 -8.07 -16.66
C ASN A 205 -27.98 -9.22 -17.60
N ILE A 206 -28.19 -10.42 -17.09
CA ILE A 206 -28.60 -11.56 -17.89
C ILE A 206 -30.02 -11.24 -18.37
N LEU A 207 -30.14 -10.20 -19.20
CA LEU A 207 -31.10 -10.19 -20.27
C LEU A 207 -30.28 -10.56 -21.48
N MET A 208 -30.08 -11.87 -21.56
CA MET A 208 -30.12 -12.61 -22.80
C MET A 208 -31.01 -11.84 -23.79
N ARG A 209 -30.42 -10.99 -24.64
CA ARG A 209 -31.07 -10.64 -25.89
C ARG A 209 -30.96 -11.91 -26.71
N GLN A 210 -31.87 -12.85 -26.42
CA GLN A 210 -32.14 -13.96 -27.31
C GLN A 210 -32.38 -13.32 -28.67
N ALA A 211 -31.45 -13.52 -29.59
CA ALA A 211 -31.79 -13.41 -30.99
C ALA A 211 -32.92 -14.42 -31.19
N SER A 212 -34.13 -13.91 -31.44
CA SER A 212 -35.27 -14.76 -31.75
C SER A 212 -34.84 -15.71 -32.86
N PRO A 213 -35.03 -17.04 -32.71
CA PRO A 213 -34.78 -17.94 -33.82
C PRO A 213 -35.67 -17.53 -35.00
N PRO A 214 -35.20 -17.70 -36.25
CA PRO A 214 -35.99 -17.38 -37.44
C PRO A 214 -37.33 -18.10 -37.36
N ARG A 215 -38.41 -17.33 -37.54
CA ARG A 215 -39.78 -17.81 -37.50
C ARG A 215 -39.94 -18.96 -38.52
N PRO A 216 -40.30 -20.19 -38.11
CA PRO A 216 -40.61 -21.23 -39.09
C PRO A 216 -41.84 -20.82 -39.91
N PRO A 217 -41.90 -21.17 -41.20
CA PRO A 217 -43.06 -20.89 -42.04
C PRO A 217 -44.31 -21.60 -41.47
N PRO A 218 -45.52 -21.06 -41.70
CA PRO A 218 -46.75 -21.60 -41.13
C PRO A 218 -46.97 -23.05 -41.59
N VAL A 219 -47.03 -23.95 -40.60
CA VAL A 219 -47.35 -25.37 -40.79
C VAL A 219 -48.84 -25.51 -41.11
N ARG A 220 -49.13 -26.05 -42.28
CA ARG A 220 -50.47 -26.41 -42.76
C ARG A 220 -50.88 -27.72 -42.07
N ASN A 221 -51.95 -27.69 -41.27
CA ASN A 221 -52.48 -28.85 -40.56
C ASN A 221 -52.93 -29.96 -41.53
N GLY A 222 -52.43 -31.17 -41.33
CA GLY A 222 -52.87 -32.41 -41.96
C GLY A 222 -52.60 -33.60 -41.02
N PRO A 223 -53.46 -34.64 -40.98
CA PRO A 223 -53.63 -35.48 -39.80
C PRO A 223 -52.62 -36.63 -39.68
N THR A 224 -52.44 -37.01 -38.42
CA THR A 224 -51.64 -38.10 -37.84
C THR A 224 -51.77 -39.43 -38.58
N ARG A 225 -50.63 -40.06 -38.89
CA ARG A 225 -50.52 -41.51 -39.08
C ARG A 225 -49.24 -42.06 -38.46
N ALA A 226 -49.42 -43.24 -37.88
CA ALA A 226 -48.51 -43.97 -37.02
C ALA A 226 -47.39 -44.71 -37.77
N ALA A 227 -46.37 -45.08 -36.99
CA ALA A 227 -45.45 -46.19 -37.14
C ALA A 227 -44.60 -46.26 -38.43
N ASP A 228 -43.28 -46.28 -38.27
CA ASP A 228 -42.58 -47.54 -38.55
C ASP A 228 -41.19 -47.63 -37.92
N ARG A 229 -40.95 -48.84 -37.43
CA ARG A 229 -39.79 -49.38 -36.74
C ARG A 229 -38.90 -50.04 -37.79
N TRP A 230 -37.64 -49.65 -37.92
CA TRP A 230 -36.61 -50.45 -38.61
C TRP A 230 -35.32 -50.51 -37.78
N SER A 231 -34.97 -51.73 -37.41
CA SER A 231 -33.67 -52.27 -36.95
C SER A 231 -33.48 -53.53 -37.83
N ASP A 232 -32.33 -53.98 -38.35
CA ASP A 232 -30.91 -53.87 -38.05
C ASP A 232 -30.15 -54.53 -39.26
N ARG A 233 -28.85 -54.26 -39.46
CA ARG A 233 -27.81 -55.25 -39.83
C ARG A 233 -26.48 -54.58 -40.20
N ARG A 234 -25.46 -54.92 -39.41
CA ARG A 234 -24.00 -54.66 -39.56
C ARG A 234 -23.44 -53.50 -38.73
N GLY A 235 -23.57 -53.63 -37.41
CA GLY A 235 -22.43 -53.94 -36.55
C GLY A 235 -21.30 -52.91 -36.45
N ARG A 236 -21.24 -52.25 -35.27
CA ARG A 236 -20.27 -51.29 -34.72
C ARG A 236 -20.61 -49.83 -35.04
N GLU A 237 -20.93 -49.04 -34.00
CA GLU A 237 -19.95 -48.23 -33.27
C GLU A 237 -20.59 -47.46 -32.08
N TRP A 238 -19.73 -47.12 -31.10
CA TRP A 238 -19.86 -46.17 -29.99
C TRP A 238 -21.04 -46.26 -29.02
N ARG A 239 -20.84 -47.03 -27.94
CA ARG A 239 -21.52 -46.75 -26.65
C ARG A 239 -20.79 -45.61 -25.96
N SER A 240 -21.53 -44.56 -25.63
CA SER A 240 -21.16 -43.55 -24.64
C SER A 240 -21.02 -44.18 -23.24
N PRO A 241 -20.04 -43.78 -22.42
CA PRO A 241 -20.16 -43.88 -20.98
C PRO A 241 -20.84 -42.64 -20.44
N THR A 242 -22.03 -42.83 -19.89
CA THR A 242 -22.68 -41.94 -18.93
C THR A 242 -21.86 -41.79 -17.64
N ALA A 243 -21.98 -40.59 -17.09
CA ALA A 243 -21.82 -40.19 -15.68
C ALA A 243 -20.39 -40.13 -15.09
N SER A 244 -19.92 -38.91 -14.87
CA SER A 244 -19.34 -38.56 -13.57
C SER A 244 -19.45 -37.06 -13.32
N SER A 245 -19.78 -36.75 -12.08
CA SER A 245 -20.05 -35.45 -11.49
C SER A 245 -18.94 -34.41 -11.70
N SER A 246 -19.29 -33.22 -12.16
CA SER A 246 -18.44 -32.02 -12.04
C SER A 246 -19.29 -30.80 -11.75
N ARG A 247 -18.97 -30.18 -10.62
CA ARG A 247 -19.62 -29.05 -9.96
C ARG A 247 -19.71 -27.80 -10.87
N PRO A 248 -20.69 -26.90 -10.65
CA PRO A 248 -20.68 -25.59 -11.30
C PRO A 248 -19.47 -24.77 -10.80
N CYS A 249 -18.60 -24.37 -11.72
CA CYS A 249 -17.52 -23.41 -11.48
C CYS A 249 -18.13 -22.03 -11.20
N GLY A 250 -18.44 -21.79 -9.93
CA GLY A 250 -18.75 -20.46 -9.42
C GLY A 250 -17.48 -19.63 -9.32
N CYS A 251 -17.09 -18.96 -10.41
CA CYS A 251 -16.13 -17.86 -10.36
C CYS A 251 -16.89 -16.53 -10.19
N SER A 252 -17.53 -16.36 -9.03
CA SER A 252 -17.88 -15.04 -8.52
C SER A 252 -16.68 -14.54 -7.73
N ILE A 253 -15.92 -13.60 -8.31
CA ILE A 253 -14.95 -12.82 -7.54
C ILE A 253 -15.77 -11.84 -6.68
N PRO A 254 -15.78 -11.94 -5.34
CA PRO A 254 -16.36 -10.89 -4.54
C PRO A 254 -15.45 -9.65 -4.66
N ALA A 255 -15.92 -8.64 -5.40
CA ALA A 255 -15.30 -7.31 -5.49
C ALA A 255 -15.32 -6.51 -4.16
N SER A 256 -15.48 -7.18 -3.02
CA SER A 256 -15.72 -6.55 -1.71
C SER A 256 -14.54 -6.67 -0.73
N ARG A 257 -13.36 -7.14 -1.16
CA ARG A 257 -12.20 -7.27 -0.25
C ARG A 257 -10.90 -6.60 -0.73
N VAL A 258 -10.99 -5.48 -1.44
CA VAL A 258 -9.90 -4.48 -1.49
C VAL A 258 -10.41 -3.19 -0.83
N ARG A 259 -10.86 -3.35 0.42
CA ARG A 259 -11.12 -2.23 1.33
C ARG A 259 -10.14 -2.32 2.50
N GLY A 260 -8.87 -2.53 2.19
CA GLY A 260 -7.78 -2.27 3.13
C GLY A 260 -7.70 -0.76 3.28
N THR A 261 -8.25 -0.24 4.37
CA THR A 261 -8.09 1.15 4.78
C THR A 261 -6.62 1.38 5.11
N LEU A 262 -5.78 1.61 4.09
CA LEU A 262 -4.45 2.20 4.22
C LEU A 262 -4.63 3.65 4.67
N SER A 263 -5.07 3.81 5.92
CA SER A 263 -5.22 5.11 6.53
C SER A 263 -3.83 5.59 6.93
N PRO A 264 -3.40 6.80 6.53
CA PRO A 264 -2.13 7.38 6.95
C PRO A 264 -1.92 7.34 8.48
N ALA A 265 -3.02 7.30 9.24
CA ALA A 265 -3.06 7.21 10.69
C ALA A 265 -2.45 5.93 11.29
N GLN A 266 -2.21 4.88 10.49
CA GLN A 266 -1.74 3.59 11.00
C GLN A 266 -0.21 3.52 11.17
N TRP A 267 0.51 4.43 10.50
CA TRP A 267 1.99 4.40 10.37
C TRP A 267 2.65 5.54 11.12
N ILE A 268 1.95 6.68 11.13
CA ILE A 268 2.30 7.90 11.83
C ILE A 268 1.06 8.22 12.68
N PRO A 269 1.11 8.04 14.01
CA PRO A 269 0.00 8.44 14.85
C PRO A 269 -0.23 9.96 14.69
N PRO A 270 -1.49 10.44 14.73
CA PRO A 270 -1.76 11.87 14.67
C PRO A 270 -1.02 12.57 15.83
N PRO A 271 -0.46 13.78 15.61
CA PRO A 271 0.29 14.49 16.63
C PRO A 271 -0.59 14.65 17.86
N THR A 272 -0.06 14.30 19.04
CA THR A 272 -0.81 14.42 20.28
C THR A 272 -1.12 15.89 20.52
N ARG A 273 -2.42 16.24 20.50
CA ARG A 273 -2.91 17.60 20.75
C ARG A 273 -2.35 18.07 22.10
N PRO A 274 -1.68 19.23 22.19
CA PRO A 274 -1.12 19.71 23.44
C PRO A 274 -2.22 19.85 24.50
N PRO A 275 -1.90 19.63 25.79
CA PRO A 275 -2.87 19.77 26.87
C PRO A 275 -3.46 21.17 26.85
N ARG A 276 -4.79 21.24 26.87
CA ARG A 276 -5.57 22.48 26.89
C ARG A 276 -5.22 23.21 28.19
N GLN A 277 -4.38 24.25 28.12
CA GLN A 277 -4.11 25.13 29.26
C GLN A 277 -5.45 25.68 29.76
N LYS A 278 -5.84 25.28 30.96
CA LYS A 278 -6.93 25.93 31.70
C LYS A 278 -6.41 27.31 32.05
N SER A 279 -6.96 28.33 31.39
CA SER A 279 -6.71 29.71 31.77
C SER A 279 -7.47 29.94 33.08
N ASP A 280 -6.74 29.89 34.19
CA ASP A 280 -7.25 30.42 35.46
C ASP A 280 -7.40 31.93 35.28
N ARG A 281 -8.65 32.40 35.25
CA ARG A 281 -8.96 33.83 35.40
C ARG A 281 -8.98 34.13 36.89
N HIS A 282 -8.09 35.03 37.29
CA HIS A 282 -8.26 35.84 38.50
C HIS A 282 -9.35 36.88 38.28
#